data_AF-A0AAN8WMR2-F1
#
_entry.id   AF-A0AAN8WMR2-F1
#
_cell.length_a   1.000
_cell.length_b   1.000
_cell.length_c   1.000
_cell.angle_alpha   90.00
_cell.angle_beta   90.00
_cell.angle_gamma   90.00
#
_symmetry.space_group_name_H-M   'P 1'
#
loop_
_entity.id
_entity.type
_entity.pdbx_description
1 polymer ?
#
loop_
_entity_poly.entity_id
_entity_poly.type
_entity_poly.pdbx_seq_one_letter_code
_entity_poly.pdbx_strand_id
1 'polypeptide(L)'
;MAATKRPAGINFDKILQSLKDDIHEMRHEYEDSSLPINDDNKHLHQFCDRMEFILKFGIKGWHFMNSLIDPPVNFRFFQLKTSIGRSRYFIRYCLVHQCLADIVQQCVDNASITNQFFQPESLLLSSKLTSNLLEGLYQLCDVPFDLPSTVHDLDVSWPTYARQGSAIWHPPSRTVSLSSLSSYTSQMVQSELADVQYSAGRLGI
;
A
#
# COMPACT_ATOMS: atom_id res chain seq x y z
N MET A 1 -2.54 -9.77 30.90
CA MET A 1 -2.70 -9.76 29.42
C MET A 1 -4.10 -9.28 29.11
N ALA A 2 -4.25 -8.01 28.76
CA ALA A 2 -5.54 -7.48 28.35
C ALA A 2 -5.74 -7.86 26.88
N ALA A 3 -6.70 -8.74 26.60
CA ALA A 3 -7.16 -8.98 25.24
C ALA A 3 -7.77 -7.67 24.73
N THR A 4 -7.10 -7.01 23.79
CA THR A 4 -7.70 -5.93 23.02
C THR A 4 -8.90 -6.52 22.30
N LYS A 5 -10.10 -6.15 22.74
CA LYS A 5 -11.33 -6.45 22.02
C LYS A 5 -11.22 -5.76 20.65
N ARG A 6 -11.42 -6.53 19.57
CA ARG A 6 -11.72 -6.00 18.24
C ARG A 6 -12.72 -4.85 18.40
N PRO A 7 -12.45 -3.63 17.86
CA PRO A 7 -13.42 -2.56 17.92
C PRO A 7 -14.72 -3.07 17.28
N ALA A 8 -15.79 -3.08 18.06
CA ALA A 8 -17.09 -3.51 17.59
C ALA A 8 -17.53 -2.58 16.45
N GLY A 9 -17.79 -3.13 15.26
CA GLY A 9 -18.43 -2.39 14.16
C GLY A 9 -17.74 -2.44 12.79
N ILE A 10 -16.49 -2.91 12.68
CA ILE A 10 -15.82 -3.00 11.36
C ILE A 10 -16.24 -4.30 10.66
N ASN A 11 -16.88 -4.16 9.50
CA ASN A 11 -17.25 -5.26 8.63
C ASN A 11 -16.29 -5.35 7.45
N PHE A 12 -15.20 -6.10 7.63
CA PHE A 12 -14.18 -6.27 6.58
C PHE A 12 -14.71 -6.99 5.35
N ASP A 13 -15.61 -7.96 5.50
CA ASP A 13 -16.21 -8.65 4.34
C ASP A 13 -16.96 -7.66 3.43
N LYS A 14 -17.71 -6.71 4.01
CA LYS A 14 -18.37 -5.65 3.24
C LYS A 14 -17.38 -4.71 2.57
N ILE A 15 -16.31 -4.32 3.27
CA ILE A 15 -15.26 -3.45 2.70
C ILE A 15 -14.59 -4.14 1.52
N LEU A 16 -14.23 -5.42 1.67
CA LEU A 16 -13.60 -6.23 0.62
C LEU A 16 -14.53 -6.44 -0.57
N GLN A 17 -15.83 -6.67 -0.33
CA GLN A 17 -16.80 -6.75 -1.42
C GLN A 17 -16.87 -5.44 -2.20
N SER A 18 -17.04 -4.30 -1.52
CA SER A 18 -17.07 -3.00 -2.21
C SER A 18 -15.76 -2.67 -2.92
N LEU A 19 -14.62 -3.09 -2.37
CA LEU A 19 -13.32 -2.93 -3.01
C LEU A 19 -13.24 -3.76 -4.31
N LYS A 20 -13.77 -5.00 -4.31
CA LYS A 20 -13.89 -5.82 -5.52
C LYS A 20 -14.83 -5.20 -6.54
N ASP A 21 -15.93 -4.60 -6.09
CA ASP A 21 -16.85 -3.89 -6.98
C ASP A 21 -16.15 -2.70 -7.65
N ASP A 22 -15.38 -1.89 -6.90
CA ASP A 22 -14.58 -0.78 -7.47
C ASP A 22 -13.54 -1.27 -8.49
N ILE A 23 -12.88 -2.40 -8.21
CA ILE A 23 -11.91 -3.02 -9.13
C ILE A 23 -12.59 -3.44 -10.43
N HIS A 24 -13.75 -4.10 -10.33
CA HIS A 24 -14.52 -4.55 -11.47
C HIS A 24 -14.90 -3.37 -12.38
N GLU A 25 -15.40 -2.28 -11.79
CA GLU A 25 -15.80 -1.10 -12.56
C GLU A 25 -14.60 -0.38 -13.21
N MET A 26 -13.46 -0.26 -12.50
CA MET A 26 -12.23 0.28 -13.11
C MET A 26 -11.74 -0.58 -14.28
N ARG A 27 -11.83 -1.91 -14.15
CA ARG A 27 -11.41 -2.83 -15.21
C ARG A 27 -12.33 -2.72 -16.43
N HIS A 28 -13.63 -2.67 -16.21
CA HIS A 28 -14.62 -2.48 -17.28
C HIS A 28 -14.39 -1.16 -18.02
N GLU A 29 -14.13 -0.06 -17.30
CA GLU A 29 -13.83 1.24 -17.93
C GLU A 29 -12.55 1.20 -18.78
N TYR A 30 -11.52 0.48 -18.33
CA TYR A 30 -10.32 0.25 -19.12
C TYR A 30 -10.60 -0.60 -20.36
N GLU A 31 -11.37 -1.68 -20.23
CA GLU A 31 -11.74 -2.56 -21.35
C GLU A 31 -12.54 -1.80 -22.43
N ASP A 32 -13.43 -0.89 -22.03
CA ASP A 32 -14.24 -0.07 -22.93
C ASP A 32 -13.45 1.05 -23.61
N SER A 33 -12.62 1.76 -22.86
CA SER A 33 -11.92 2.96 -23.34
C SER A 33 -10.55 2.66 -23.96
N SER A 34 -9.92 1.55 -23.56
CA SER A 34 -8.50 1.25 -23.79
C SER A 34 -7.55 2.37 -23.31
N LEU A 35 -8.01 3.21 -22.38
CA LEU A 35 -7.23 4.30 -21.78
C LEU A 35 -6.88 3.99 -20.33
N PRO A 36 -5.69 4.39 -19.85
CA PRO A 36 -5.32 4.18 -18.46
C PRO A 36 -6.27 4.89 -17.50
N ILE A 37 -6.52 4.26 -16.35
CA ILE A 37 -7.34 4.82 -15.28
C ILE A 37 -6.59 6.01 -14.66
N ASN A 38 -7.30 7.13 -14.47
CA ASN A 38 -6.75 8.37 -13.95
C ASN A 38 -7.62 8.97 -12.84
N ASP A 39 -7.24 10.14 -12.33
CA ASP A 39 -7.91 10.83 -11.21
C ASP A 39 -9.34 11.36 -11.52
N ASP A 40 -9.89 11.16 -12.71
CA ASP A 40 -11.32 11.43 -12.98
C ASP A 40 -12.22 10.21 -12.63
N ASN A 41 -11.62 9.04 -12.39
CA ASN A 41 -12.35 7.82 -12.11
C ASN A 41 -12.87 7.78 -10.66
N LYS A 42 -14.19 7.75 -10.49
CA LYS A 42 -14.83 7.71 -9.15
C LYS A 42 -14.53 6.42 -8.38
N HIS A 43 -14.36 5.30 -9.08
CA HIS A 43 -14.08 4.00 -8.47
C HIS A 43 -12.63 3.92 -7.99
N LEU A 44 -11.70 4.60 -8.66
CA LEU A 44 -10.36 4.80 -8.15
C LEU A 44 -10.36 5.54 -6.81
N HIS A 45 -11.13 6.63 -6.67
CA HIS A 45 -11.22 7.38 -5.41
C HIS A 45 -11.74 6.49 -4.28
N GLN A 46 -12.84 5.79 -4.55
CA GLN A 46 -13.48 4.84 -3.65
C GLN A 46 -12.53 3.70 -3.23
N PHE A 47 -11.81 3.12 -4.20
CA PHE A 47 -10.78 2.12 -3.96
C PHE A 47 -9.66 2.65 -3.07
N CYS A 48 -9.14 3.85 -3.38
CA CYS A 48 -8.05 4.49 -2.65
C CYS A 48 -8.43 4.76 -1.18
N ASP A 49 -9.64 5.25 -0.91
CA ASP A 49 -10.14 5.46 0.45
C ASP A 49 -10.21 4.15 1.26
N ARG A 50 -10.68 3.07 0.64
CA ARG A 50 -10.75 1.75 1.28
C ARG A 50 -9.37 1.16 1.53
N MET A 51 -8.46 1.28 0.57
CA MET A 51 -7.07 0.84 0.74
C MET A 51 -6.35 1.65 1.81
N GLU A 52 -6.57 2.97 1.87
CA GLU A 52 -6.03 3.81 2.94
C GLU A 52 -6.53 3.31 4.30
N PHE A 53 -7.82 3.03 4.41
CA PHE A 53 -8.40 2.49 5.64
C PHE A 53 -7.76 1.13 6.00
N ILE A 54 -7.67 0.19 5.07
CA ILE A 54 -7.10 -1.15 5.30
C ILE A 54 -5.64 -1.06 5.75
N LEU A 55 -4.81 -0.29 5.06
CA LEU A 55 -3.38 -0.16 5.37
C LEU A 55 -3.14 0.60 6.69
N LYS A 56 -3.98 1.59 7.01
CA LYS A 56 -3.91 2.31 8.30
C LYS A 56 -4.44 1.48 9.45
N PHE A 57 -5.40 0.59 9.19
CA PHE A 57 -6.05 -0.14 10.24
C PHE A 57 -5.10 -1.16 10.87
N GLY A 58 -4.64 -0.82 12.07
CA GLY A 58 -3.74 -1.64 12.85
C GLY A 58 -2.26 -1.42 12.54
N ILE A 59 -1.85 -0.50 11.68
CA ILE A 59 -0.42 -0.21 11.52
C ILE A 59 0.14 0.47 12.78
N LYS A 60 1.26 -0.03 13.30
CA LYS A 60 1.98 0.50 14.48
C LYS A 60 2.94 1.63 14.08
N GLY A 61 3.41 1.65 12.83
CA GLY A 61 4.27 2.70 12.27
C GLY A 61 4.58 2.49 10.79
N TRP A 62 4.85 3.57 10.05
CA TRP A 62 5.11 3.53 8.59
C TRP A 62 6.52 3.06 8.20
N HIS A 63 7.42 2.87 9.17
CA HIS A 63 8.81 2.49 8.89
C HIS A 63 8.93 1.22 8.05
N PHE A 64 8.04 0.25 8.25
CA PHE A 64 7.95 -0.94 7.41
C PHE A 64 7.64 -0.61 5.95
N MET A 65 6.66 0.26 5.68
CA MET A 65 6.29 0.64 4.31
C MET A 65 7.41 1.38 3.58
N ASN A 66 8.23 2.15 4.29
CA ASN A 66 9.41 2.81 3.72
C ASN A 66 10.41 1.81 3.13
N SER A 67 10.45 0.58 3.67
CA SER A 67 11.34 -0.49 3.22
C SER A 67 10.84 -1.24 1.98
N LEU A 68 9.57 -1.01 1.60
CA LEU A 68 8.93 -1.67 0.47
C LEU A 68 9.01 -0.84 -0.82
N ILE A 69 9.47 0.41 -0.74
CA ILE A 69 9.65 1.28 -1.91
C ILE A 69 11.14 1.41 -2.20
N ASP A 70 11.52 1.20 -3.47
CA ASP A 70 12.91 1.31 -3.90
C ASP A 70 13.52 2.70 -3.60
N PRO A 71 14.78 2.77 -3.09
CA PRO A 71 15.49 4.02 -2.81
C PRO A 71 15.51 5.09 -3.93
N PRO A 72 15.62 4.77 -5.23
CA PRO A 72 15.57 5.79 -6.30
C PRO A 72 14.20 6.46 -6.49
N VAL A 73 13.11 5.82 -6.07
CA VAL A 73 11.74 6.39 -6.08
C VAL A 73 11.51 7.30 -4.86
N ASN A 74 12.42 7.25 -3.90
CA ASN A 74 12.21 7.70 -2.53
C ASN A 74 12.25 9.23 -2.33
N PHE A 75 12.68 10.02 -3.32
CA PHE A 75 12.78 11.48 -3.18
C PHE A 75 11.42 12.15 -2.88
N ARG A 76 10.36 11.79 -3.61
CA ARG A 76 9.02 12.34 -3.38
C ARG A 76 8.37 11.76 -2.12
N PHE A 77 8.58 10.49 -1.86
CA PHE A 77 8.09 9.82 -0.66
C PHE A 77 8.61 10.48 0.62
N PHE A 78 9.89 10.89 0.64
CA PHE A 78 10.47 11.61 1.77
C PHE A 78 10.06 13.09 1.88
N GLN A 79 9.53 13.71 0.83
CA GLN A 79 9.03 15.09 0.87
C GLN A 79 7.69 15.22 1.60
N LEU A 80 6.93 14.13 1.70
CA LEU A 80 5.64 14.10 2.40
C LEU A 80 5.88 14.17 3.91
N LYS A 81 5.15 15.05 4.58
CA LYS A 81 5.34 15.36 6.00
C LYS A 81 4.62 14.35 6.87
N THR A 82 3.44 13.91 6.43
CA THR A 82 2.54 13.08 7.24
C THR A 82 2.66 11.60 6.87
N SER A 83 2.32 10.73 7.81
CA SER A 83 2.20 9.30 7.53
C SER A 83 1.05 9.00 6.56
N ILE A 84 -0.05 9.75 6.64
CA ILE A 84 -1.20 9.61 5.75
C ILE A 84 -0.84 9.98 4.30
N GLY A 85 -0.11 11.08 4.09
CA GLY A 85 0.41 11.46 2.77
C GLY A 85 1.32 10.37 2.20
N ARG A 86 2.23 9.81 3.02
CA ARG A 86 3.08 8.69 2.62
C ARG A 86 2.29 7.44 2.20
N SER A 87 1.22 7.09 2.91
CA SER A 87 0.34 5.98 2.49
C SER A 87 -0.38 6.25 1.19
N ARG A 88 -0.88 7.47 0.99
CA ARG A 88 -1.56 7.85 -0.27
C ARG A 88 -0.60 7.76 -1.45
N TYR A 89 0.62 8.26 -1.27
CA TYR A 89 1.68 8.13 -2.27
C TYR A 89 2.01 6.67 -2.55
N PHE A 90 2.19 5.86 -1.50
CA PHE A 90 2.46 4.43 -1.64
C PHE A 90 1.38 3.71 -2.45
N ILE A 91 0.11 3.94 -2.17
CA ILE A 91 -1.01 3.34 -2.93
C ILE A 91 -0.94 3.75 -4.40
N ARG A 92 -0.79 5.06 -4.71
CA ARG A 92 -0.69 5.55 -6.09
C ARG A 92 0.50 4.95 -6.82
N TYR A 93 1.66 4.90 -6.16
CA TYR A 93 2.85 4.27 -6.68
C TYR A 93 2.60 2.81 -7.02
N CYS A 94 2.00 2.04 -6.10
CA CYS A 94 1.74 0.62 -6.34
C CYS A 94 0.76 0.37 -7.48
N LEU A 95 -0.21 1.26 -7.69
CA LEU A 95 -1.15 1.19 -8.82
C LEU A 95 -0.44 1.46 -10.15
N VAL A 96 0.33 2.55 -10.24
CA VAL A 96 1.11 2.89 -11.44
C VAL A 96 2.09 1.78 -11.81
N HIS A 97 2.74 1.18 -10.81
CA HIS A 97 3.73 0.11 -11.01
C HIS A 97 3.16 -1.31 -10.95
N GLN A 98 1.83 -1.44 -10.81
CA GLN A 98 1.11 -2.72 -10.79
C GLN A 98 1.67 -3.75 -9.79
N CYS A 99 2.14 -3.27 -8.63
CA CYS A 99 2.82 -4.09 -7.61
C CYS A 99 2.08 -4.18 -6.27
N LEU A 100 0.87 -3.62 -6.18
CA LEU A 100 0.10 -3.61 -4.93
C LEU A 100 -0.20 -5.02 -4.41
N ALA A 101 -0.60 -5.93 -5.31
CA ALA A 101 -0.84 -7.32 -4.97
C ALA A 101 0.42 -8.02 -4.46
N ASP A 102 1.55 -7.83 -5.14
CA ASP A 102 2.84 -8.41 -4.77
C ASP A 102 3.31 -7.95 -3.39
N ILE A 103 3.12 -6.67 -3.06
CA ILE A 103 3.51 -6.15 -1.75
C ILE A 103 2.59 -6.68 -0.64
N VAL A 104 1.28 -6.78 -0.89
CA VAL A 104 0.36 -7.40 0.08
C VAL A 104 0.71 -8.89 0.26
N GLN A 105 1.04 -9.60 -0.81
CA GLN A 105 1.48 -11.00 -0.76
C GLN A 105 2.77 -11.12 0.06
N GLN A 106 3.72 -10.21 -0.10
CA GLN A 106 4.94 -10.20 0.69
C GLN A 106 4.68 -9.98 2.18
N CYS A 107 3.68 -9.15 2.54
CA CYS A 107 3.26 -8.99 3.92
C CYS A 107 2.71 -10.31 4.50
N VAL A 108 2.02 -11.11 3.70
CA VAL A 108 1.56 -12.46 4.10
C VAL A 108 2.74 -13.40 4.28
N ASP A 109 3.65 -13.46 3.31
CA ASP A 109 4.77 -14.40 3.30
C ASP A 109 5.76 -14.11 4.44
N ASN A 110 5.89 -12.85 4.85
CA ASN A 110 6.78 -12.41 5.94
C ASN A 110 6.01 -12.14 7.24
N ALA A 111 5.07 -13.00 7.60
CA ALA A 111 4.20 -12.82 8.78
C ALA A 111 4.95 -12.44 10.07
N SER A 112 6.15 -12.99 10.33
CA SER A 112 6.96 -12.64 11.50
C SER A 112 7.35 -11.17 11.58
N ILE A 113 7.61 -10.54 10.43
CA ILE A 113 7.93 -9.12 10.32
C ILE A 113 6.65 -8.31 10.36
N THR A 114 5.65 -8.71 9.57
CA THR A 114 4.33 -8.04 9.51
C THR A 114 3.68 -7.94 10.90
N ASN A 115 3.77 -8.98 11.73
CA ASN A 115 3.26 -8.96 13.10
C ASN A 115 3.91 -7.91 14.02
N GLN A 116 5.15 -7.49 13.72
CA GLN A 116 5.84 -6.43 14.49
C GLN A 116 5.24 -5.06 14.18
N PHE A 117 4.78 -4.86 12.93
CA PHE A 117 4.29 -3.58 12.43
C PHE A 117 2.76 -3.46 12.39
N PHE A 118 2.02 -4.56 12.60
CA PHE A 118 0.57 -4.56 12.64
C PHE A 118 0.00 -5.07 13.97
N GLN A 119 -1.16 -4.53 14.36
CA GLN A 119 -1.97 -5.00 15.47
C GLN A 119 -2.72 -6.27 15.07
N PRO A 120 -2.98 -7.23 15.99
CA PRO A 120 -3.64 -8.50 15.70
C PRO A 120 -4.99 -8.40 14.98
N GLU A 121 -5.67 -7.26 15.10
CA GLU A 121 -6.96 -6.99 14.47
C GLU A 121 -6.84 -6.54 13.00
N SER A 122 -5.63 -6.26 12.52
CA SER A 122 -5.38 -5.84 11.15
C SER A 122 -5.84 -6.90 10.15
N LEU A 123 -6.41 -6.43 9.03
CA LEU A 123 -6.81 -7.29 7.93
C LEU A 123 -5.63 -8.13 7.44
N LEU A 124 -4.44 -7.53 7.35
CA LEU A 124 -3.24 -8.15 6.78
C LEU A 124 -2.74 -9.37 7.59
N LEU A 125 -3.13 -9.50 8.86
CA LEU A 125 -2.80 -10.65 9.71
C LEU A 125 -3.87 -11.76 9.68
N SER A 126 -4.98 -11.54 8.98
CA SER A 126 -6.06 -12.52 8.83
C SER A 126 -5.96 -13.21 7.47
N SER A 127 -5.41 -14.43 7.45
CA SER A 127 -5.24 -15.22 6.21
C SER A 127 -6.50 -15.25 5.34
N LYS A 128 -7.68 -15.48 5.93
CA LYS A 128 -8.96 -15.48 5.19
C LYS A 128 -9.23 -14.14 4.49
N LEU A 129 -9.06 -13.03 5.20
CA LEU A 129 -9.36 -11.70 4.66
C LEU A 129 -8.29 -11.27 3.66
N THR A 130 -7.01 -11.57 3.92
CA THR A 130 -5.92 -11.22 3.01
C THR A 130 -6.00 -12.01 1.71
N SER A 131 -6.37 -13.31 1.74
CA SER A 131 -6.61 -14.08 0.51
C SER A 131 -7.73 -13.47 -0.34
N ASN A 132 -8.82 -13.02 0.30
CA ASN A 132 -9.94 -12.36 -0.39
C ASN A 132 -9.51 -10.99 -0.97
N LEU A 133 -8.69 -10.23 -0.24
CA LEU A 133 -8.10 -8.99 -0.74
C LEU A 133 -7.20 -9.24 -1.96
N LEU A 134 -6.28 -10.20 -1.88
CA LEU A 134 -5.33 -10.54 -2.93
C LEU A 134 -6.03 -10.96 -4.23
N GLU A 135 -7.09 -11.76 -4.13
CA GLU A 135 -7.90 -12.15 -5.29
C GLU A 135 -8.44 -10.95 -6.08
N GLY A 136 -8.83 -9.87 -5.39
CA GLY A 136 -9.20 -8.61 -6.03
C GLY A 136 -8.00 -7.88 -6.60
N LEU A 137 -6.95 -7.69 -5.79
CA LEU A 137 -5.78 -6.89 -6.18
C LEU A 137 -5.05 -7.46 -7.40
N TYR A 138 -5.00 -8.79 -7.58
CA TYR A 138 -4.39 -9.39 -8.76
C TYR A 138 -5.12 -9.07 -10.06
N GLN A 139 -6.41 -8.70 -10.01
CA GLN A 139 -7.16 -8.25 -11.20
C GLN A 139 -6.80 -6.83 -11.64
N LEU A 140 -6.05 -6.08 -10.82
CA LEU A 140 -5.52 -4.76 -11.20
C LEU A 140 -4.12 -4.84 -11.82
N CYS A 141 -3.45 -5.99 -11.77
CA CYS A 141 -2.07 -6.13 -12.26
C CYS A 141 -1.93 -5.90 -13.77
N ASP A 142 -3.02 -5.98 -14.54
CA ASP A 142 -3.05 -5.73 -15.98
C ASP A 142 -3.79 -4.44 -16.37
N VAL A 143 -4.30 -3.68 -15.39
CA VAL A 143 -4.96 -2.39 -15.62
C VAL A 143 -3.91 -1.28 -15.54
N PRO A 144 -3.71 -0.47 -16.59
CA PRO A 144 -2.76 0.64 -16.55
C PRO A 144 -3.35 1.85 -15.83
N PHE A 145 -2.51 2.53 -15.04
CA PHE A 145 -2.87 3.72 -14.28
C PHE A 145 -2.00 4.93 -14.70
N ASP A 146 -2.63 6.09 -14.88
CA ASP A 146 -1.96 7.38 -15.13
C ASP A 146 -2.21 8.34 -13.95
N LEU A 147 -1.35 8.23 -12.93
CA LEU A 147 -1.52 8.91 -11.65
C LEU A 147 -0.29 9.77 -11.33
N PRO A 148 -0.18 10.99 -11.91
CA PRO A 148 0.95 11.86 -11.63
C PRO A 148 1.03 12.17 -10.13
N SER A 149 2.22 11.96 -9.55
CA SER A 149 2.47 12.16 -8.12
C SER A 149 2.96 13.57 -7.77
N THR A 150 3.26 14.38 -8.79
CA THR A 150 3.90 15.70 -8.64
C THR A 150 2.93 16.85 -8.48
N VAL A 151 1.63 16.60 -8.68
CA VAL A 151 0.65 17.67 -8.92
C VAL A 151 -0.26 17.92 -7.72
N HIS A 152 -0.36 16.97 -6.78
CA HIS A 152 -1.32 17.03 -5.68
C HIS A 152 -0.63 16.94 -4.31
N ASP A 153 -1.13 17.72 -3.35
CA ASP A 153 -0.67 17.65 -1.96
C ASP A 153 -1.35 16.49 -1.23
N LEU A 154 -0.70 15.33 -1.27
CA LEU A 154 -1.21 14.11 -0.66
C LEU A 154 -1.23 14.16 0.87
N ASP A 155 -0.49 15.09 1.51
CA ASP A 155 -0.61 15.29 2.96
C ASP A 155 -1.99 15.83 3.34
N VAL A 156 -2.69 16.50 2.42
CA VAL A 156 -4.01 17.12 2.66
C VAL A 156 -5.14 16.17 2.25
N SER A 157 -5.22 15.78 0.99
CA SER A 157 -6.34 14.98 0.47
C SER A 157 -5.95 14.07 -0.68
N TRP A 158 -6.83 13.14 -1.03
CA TRP A 158 -6.78 12.47 -2.32
C TRP A 158 -7.00 13.48 -3.46
N PRO A 159 -6.40 13.25 -4.65
CA PRO A 159 -6.82 13.89 -5.89
C PRO A 159 -8.30 13.63 -6.18
N THR A 160 -8.96 14.57 -6.86
CA THR A 160 -10.38 14.47 -7.22
C THR A 160 -10.66 14.66 -8.71
N TYR A 161 -9.62 14.97 -9.49
CA TYR A 161 -9.68 15.14 -10.94
C TYR A 161 -8.27 15.02 -11.53
N ALA A 162 -8.21 14.54 -12.77
CA ALA A 162 -6.98 14.53 -13.55
C ALA A 162 -6.59 15.97 -13.91
N ARG A 163 -5.36 16.37 -13.56
CA ARG A 163 -4.78 17.60 -14.10
C ARG A 163 -4.04 17.24 -15.38
N GLN A 164 -4.26 18.03 -16.42
CA GLN A 164 -3.72 17.86 -17.77
C GLN A 164 -2.18 17.77 -17.73
N GLY A 165 -1.66 16.56 -17.50
CA GLY A 165 -0.29 16.16 -17.74
C GLY A 165 -0.21 15.64 -19.18
N SER A 166 0.88 15.95 -19.87
CA SER A 166 1.12 15.69 -21.29
C SER A 166 0.40 14.45 -21.84
N ALA A 167 -0.31 14.61 -22.96
CA ALA A 167 -1.13 13.62 -23.67
C ALA A 167 -0.42 12.35 -24.18
N ILE A 168 0.74 12.00 -23.62
CA ILE A 168 1.50 10.81 -23.97
C ILE A 168 1.81 10.06 -22.66
N TRP A 169 0.88 9.18 -22.28
CA TRP A 169 1.13 8.18 -21.26
C TRP A 169 2.23 7.23 -21.75
N HIS A 170 3.27 7.07 -20.94
CA HIS A 170 4.31 6.08 -21.19
C HIS A 170 4.18 5.00 -20.11
N PRO A 171 4.07 3.70 -20.49
CA PRO A 171 4.01 2.64 -19.51
C PRO A 171 5.27 2.69 -18.64
N PRO A 172 5.13 2.68 -17.30
CA PRO A 172 6.29 2.60 -16.42
C PRO A 172 7.01 1.28 -16.69
N SER A 173 8.34 1.33 -16.73
CA SER A 173 9.15 0.11 -16.72
C SER A 173 8.89 -0.62 -15.41
N ARG A 174 8.69 -1.94 -15.44
CA ARG A 174 8.54 -2.77 -14.23
C ARG A 174 9.87 -2.77 -13.46
N THR A 175 10.10 -1.79 -12.60
CA THR A 175 11.38 -1.62 -11.88
C THR A 175 11.43 -2.37 -10.55
N VAL A 176 10.31 -2.86 -10.03
CA VAL A 176 10.29 -3.57 -8.74
C VAL A 176 10.60 -5.06 -8.94
N SER A 177 11.88 -5.42 -8.84
CA SER A 177 12.26 -6.83 -8.73
C SER A 177 12.03 -7.32 -7.30
N LEU A 178 11.24 -8.38 -7.13
CA LEU A 178 10.95 -9.05 -5.84
C LEU A 178 12.22 -9.35 -5.01
N SER A 179 13.34 -9.62 -5.68
CA SER A 179 14.65 -9.86 -5.07
C SER A 179 15.19 -8.66 -4.28
N SER A 180 14.92 -7.43 -4.72
CA SER A 180 15.43 -6.19 -4.11
C SER A 180 14.72 -5.88 -2.80
N LEU A 181 13.39 -6.05 -2.75
CA LEU A 181 12.62 -5.84 -1.52
C LEU A 181 12.99 -6.85 -0.43
N SER A 182 13.03 -8.14 -0.77
CA SER A 182 13.35 -9.20 0.21
C SER A 182 14.74 -9.02 0.84
N SER A 183 15.73 -8.59 0.04
CA SER A 183 17.09 -8.32 0.51
C SER A 183 17.14 -7.08 1.41
N TYR A 184 16.38 -6.03 1.10
CA TYR A 184 16.32 -4.81 1.91
C TYR A 184 15.62 -5.03 3.25
N THR A 185 14.49 -5.75 3.25
CA THR A 185 13.79 -6.14 4.49
C THR A 185 14.68 -6.98 5.39
N SER A 186 15.45 -7.92 4.83
CA SER A 186 16.41 -8.73 5.58
C SER A 186 17.53 -7.91 6.22
N GLN A 187 18.05 -6.89 5.52
CA GLN A 187 19.07 -5.98 6.06
C GLN A 187 18.53 -5.08 7.17
N MET A 188 17.29 -4.59 7.05
CA MET A 188 16.67 -3.77 8.08
C MET A 188 16.42 -4.55 9.38
N VAL A 189 15.92 -5.78 9.30
CA VAL A 189 15.74 -6.64 10.49
C VAL A 189 17.06 -6.84 11.23
N GLN A 190 18.17 -7.04 10.51
CA GLN A 190 19.49 -7.14 11.14
C GLN A 190 19.90 -5.85 11.83
N SER A 191 19.61 -4.68 11.24
CA SER A 191 19.94 -3.38 11.84
C SER A 191 19.09 -3.04 13.06
N GLU A 192 17.78 -3.32 13.02
CA GLU A 192 16.84 -2.98 14.08
C GLU A 192 17.00 -3.93 15.27
N LEU A 193 17.26 -5.22 15.03
CA LEU A 193 17.65 -6.18 16.08
C LEU A 193 19.00 -5.81 16.71
N ALA A 194 19.96 -5.31 15.92
CA ALA A 194 21.24 -4.85 16.44
C ALA A 194 21.08 -3.61 17.34
N ASP A 195 20.21 -2.67 16.97
CA ASP A 195 19.92 -1.48 17.79
C ASP A 195 19.14 -1.81 19.08
N VAL A 196 18.21 -2.76 19.01
CA VAL A 196 17.49 -3.24 20.21
C VAL A 196 18.43 -3.99 21.16
N GLN A 197 19.35 -4.81 20.63
CA GLN A 197 20.37 -5.48 21.44
C GLN A 197 21.38 -4.48 22.04
N TYR A 198 21.79 -3.48 21.26
CA TYR A 198 22.71 -2.43 21.71
C TYR A 198 22.10 -1.53 22.79
N SER A 199 20.81 -1.19 22.67
CA SER A 199 20.08 -0.38 23.65
C SER A 199 19.74 -1.17 24.93
N ALA A 200 19.41 -2.47 24.82
CA ALA A 200 19.23 -3.35 25.98
C ALA A 200 20.52 -3.57 26.78
N GLY A 201 21.69 -3.54 26.12
CA GLY A 201 23.00 -3.64 26.77
C GLY A 201 23.42 -2.41 27.59
N ARG A 202 22.78 -1.23 27.42
CA ARG A 202 23.11 0.00 28.17
C ARG A 202 22.32 0.18 29.47
N LEU A 203 21.23 -0.57 29.68
CA LEU A 203 20.42 -0.50 30.91
C LEU A 203 20.80 -1.56 31.94
N GLY A 204 21.88 -2.30 31.69
CA GLY A 204 22.42 -3.34 32.57
C GLY A 204 23.81 -3.03 33.08
N ILE A 205 23.97 -1.89 33.78
CA ILE A 205 24.98 -1.69 34.85
C ILE A 205 24.46 -0.68 35.85
#